data_AF-A0A2X3F0Y9-F1
#
_entry.id   AF-A0A2X3F0Y9-F1
#
_cell.length_a   1.000
_cell.length_b   1.000
_cell.length_c   1.000
_cell.angle_alpha   90.00
_cell.angle_beta   90.00
_cell.angle_gamma   90.00
#
_symmetry.space_group_name_H-M   'P 1'
#
loop_
_entity.id
_entity.type
_entity.pdbx_description
1 polymer ?
#
loop_
_entity_poly.entity_id
_entity_poly.type
_entity_poly.pdbx_seq_one_letter_code
_entity_poly.pdbx_strand_id
1 'polypeptide(L)' 'MTATVEQIESWIVDVPTIRPHKLSMTTMGCQSLVIVRLTRSDGICASAKPPPSAA' A
#
# COMPACT_ATOMS: atom_id res chain seq x y z
N MET A 1 -10.56 20.64 -18.04
CA MET A 1 -9.17 20.62 -17.55
C MET A 1 -8.73 19.18 -17.43
N THR A 2 -7.80 18.77 -18.27
CA THR A 2 -7.19 17.42 -18.29
C THR A 2 -6.10 17.41 -17.27
N ALA A 3 -6.30 16.66 -16.20
CA ALA A 3 -5.32 16.65 -15.14
C ALA A 3 -4.39 15.46 -15.33
N THR A 4 -3.14 15.82 -15.63
CA THR A 4 -2.08 14.93 -16.11
C THR A 4 -1.31 14.38 -14.92
N VAL A 5 -0.98 13.09 -14.96
CA VAL A 5 -0.10 12.48 -13.97
C VAL A 5 1.32 12.92 -14.30
N GLU A 6 1.96 13.63 -13.38
CA GLU A 6 3.32 14.12 -13.56
C GLU A 6 4.34 13.12 -13.03
N GLN A 7 4.01 12.45 -11.92
CA GLN A 7 4.94 11.53 -11.27
C GLN A 7 4.19 10.40 -10.55
N ILE A 8 4.74 9.19 -10.65
CA ILE A 8 4.28 8.01 -9.92
C ILE A 8 5.48 7.43 -9.19
N GLU A 9 5.33 7.24 -7.89
CA GLU A 9 6.31 6.56 -7.06
C GLU A 9 5.67 5.36 -6.36
N SER A 10 6.45 4.29 -6.19
CA SER A 10 6.00 3.11 -5.47
C SER A 10 7.06 2.62 -4.49
N TRP A 11 6.60 2.12 -3.34
CA TRP A 11 7.43 1.47 -2.34
C TRP A 11 6.83 0.13 -1.96
N ILE A 12 7.70 -0.87 -1.86
CA ILE A 12 7.38 -2.17 -1.28
C ILE A 12 7.84 -2.10 0.18
N VAL A 13 6.91 -2.33 1.10
CA VAL A 13 7.18 -2.28 2.53
C VAL A 13 6.68 -3.56 3.16
N ASP A 14 7.55 -4.26 3.87
CA ASP A 14 7.17 -5.40 4.69
C ASP A 14 6.71 -4.90 6.06
N VAL A 15 5.47 -5.24 6.42
CA VAL A 15 4.87 -4.85 7.70
C VAL A 15 4.51 -6.09 8.50
N PRO A 16 4.86 -6.18 9.80
CA PRO A 16 4.44 -7.29 10.63
C PRO A 16 2.91 -7.33 10.76
N THR A 17 2.34 -8.52 10.71
CA THR A 17 0.90 -8.70 10.92
C THR A 17 0.58 -8.49 12.41
N ILE A 18 -0.45 -7.68 12.72
CA ILE A 18 -0.83 -7.35 14.12
C ILE A 18 -1.33 -8.62 14.86
N ARG A 19 -1.88 -9.58 14.12
CA ARG A 19 -2.12 -10.96 14.56
C ARG A 19 -1.58 -11.88 13.47
N PRO A 20 -0.66 -12.80 13.78
CA PRO A 20 -0.21 -13.77 12.80
C PRO A 20 -1.40 -14.60 12.31
N HIS A 21 -1.75 -14.47 11.03
CA HIS A 21 -2.81 -15.26 10.45
C HIS A 21 -2.32 -16.72 10.39
N LYS A 22 -3.02 -17.61 11.10
CA LYS A 22 -2.77 -19.04 11.03
C LYS A 22 -3.43 -19.59 9.78
N LEU A 23 -2.61 -19.87 8.77
CA LEU A 23 -3.02 -20.67 7.61
C LEU A 23 -2.88 -22.15 7.99
N SER A 24 -3.58 -23.03 7.27
CA SER A 24 -3.69 -24.46 7.61
C SER A 24 -2.37 -25.22 7.76
N MET A 25 -1.27 -24.67 7.23
CA MET A 25 0.07 -25.29 7.28
C MET A 25 1.18 -24.35 7.76
N THR A 26 0.95 -23.04 7.89
CA THR A 26 2.00 -22.07 8.27
C THR A 26 1.45 -20.82 8.93
N THR A 27 2.29 -20.10 9.68
CA THR A 27 1.93 -18.83 10.31
C THR A 27 2.53 -17.67 9.51
N MET A 28 1.70 -16.76 9.00
CA MET A 28 2.17 -15.57 8.27
C MET A 28 2.42 -14.41 9.24
N GLY A 29 3.70 -14.16 9.54
CA GLY A 29 4.13 -13.10 10.47
C GLY A 29 4.39 -11.73 9.86
N CYS A 30 4.65 -11.68 8.54
CA CYS A 30 4.88 -10.44 7.79
C CYS A 30 4.08 -10.48 6.49
N GLN A 31 3.62 -9.31 6.03
CA GLN A 31 2.98 -9.14 4.72
C GLN A 31 3.65 -7.99 3.97
N SER A 32 3.86 -8.17 2.67
CA SER A 32 4.39 -7.12 1.79
C SER A 32 3.25 -6.23 1.31
N LEU A 33 3.39 -4.92 1.49
CA LEU A 33 2.45 -3.90 1.04
C LEU A 33 3.08 -3.05 -0.05
N VAL A 34 2.28 -2.71 -1.06
CA VAL A 34 2.68 -1.78 -2.11
C VAL A 34 2.00 -0.44 -1.85
N ILE A 35 2.80 0.60 -1.59
CA ILE A 35 2.33 1.97 -1.43
C ILE A 35 2.60 2.70 -2.73
N VAL A 36 1.57 3.35 -3.29
CA VAL A 36 1.69 4.15 -4.52
C VAL A 36 1.37 5.61 -4.21
N ARG A 37 2.27 6.51 -4.60
CA ARG A 37 2.09 7.96 -4.55
C ARG A 37 1.96 8.50 -5.97
N LEU A 38 0.83 9.13 -6.24
CA LEU A 38 0.54 9.80 -7.52
C LEU A 38 0.56 11.31 -7.32
N THR A 39 1.42 12.00 -8.07
CA THR A 39 1.44 13.47 -8.16
C THR A 39 0.80 13.88 -9.47
N ARG A 40 -0.25 14.69 -9.38
CA ARG A 40 -1.00 15.23 -10.52
C ARG A 40 -0.71 16.72 -10.67
N SER A 41 -0.80 17.23 -11.90
CA SER A 41 -0.66 18.65 -12.26
C SER A 41 -1.54 19.62 -11.47
N ASP A 42 -2.63 19.11 -10.86
CA ASP A 42 -3.57 19.89 -10.06
C ASP A 42 -3.13 20.05 -8.59
N GLY A 43 -1.95 19.57 -8.21
CA GLY A 43 -1.46 19.56 -6.83
C GLY A 43 -2.13 18.52 -5.92
N ILE A 44 -3.00 17.67 -6.48
CA ILE A 44 -3.68 16.59 -5.74
C ILE A 44 -2.75 15.38 -5.66
N CYS A 45 -2.26 15.10 -4.46
CA CYS A 45 -1.48 13.90 -4.16
C CYS A 45 -2.40 12.79 -3.63
N ALA A 46 -2.64 11.76 -4.42
CA ALA A 46 -3.36 10.58 -3.96
C ALA A 46 -2.35 9.57 -3.39
N SER A 47 -2.38 9.37 -2.07
CA SER A 47 -1.65 8.28 -1.42
C SER A 47 -2.56 7.06 -1.34
N ALA A 48 -2.24 6.00 -2.08
CA ALA A 48 -2.90 4.71 -1.88
C ALA A 48 -2.39 4.11 -0.57
N LYS A 49 -3.20 4.21 0.49
CA LYS A 49 -2.92 3.56 1.76
C LYS A 49 -3.39 2.10 1.66
N PRO A 50 -2.56 1.13 2.08
CA PRO A 50 -3.01 -0.25 2.15
C PRO A 50 -4.25 -0.38 3.04
N PRO A 51 -5.20 -1.27 2.67
CA PRO A 51 -6.39 -1.51 3.48
C PRO A 51 -5.98 -1.93 4.90
N PRO A 52 -6.75 -1.56 5.94
CA PRO A 52 -6.50 -2.09 7.27
C PRO A 52 -6.58 -3.62 7.17
N SER A 53 -5.45 -4.28 7.47
CA SER A 53 -5.34 -5.73 7.57
C SER A 53 -6.53 -6.24 8.38
N ALA A 54 -7.44 -6.96 7.72
CA ALA A 54 -8.63 -7.51 8.32
C ALA A 54 -8.18 -8.41 9.47
N ALA A 55 -8.52 -8.00 10.69
CA ALA A 55 -8.13 -8.65 11.93
C ALA A 55 -8.70 -10.06 12.07
#